data_AF-A0A8C1ZG30-F1
#
_entry.id   AF-A0A8C1ZG30-F1
#
_cell.length_a   1.000
_cell.length_b   1.000
_cell.length_c   1.000
_cell.angle_alpha   90.00
_cell.angle_beta   90.00
_cell.angle_gamma   90.00
#
_symmetry.space_group_name_H-M   'P 1'
#
loop_
_entity.id
_entity.type
_entity.pdbx_description
1 polymer ?
#
loop_
_entity_poly.entity_id
_entity_poly.type
_entity_poly.pdbx_seq_one_letter_code
_entity_poly.pdbx_strand_id
1 'polypeptide(L)'
;MTVSNIIEVEEPHLGDCNMKKEATEFLGFVPQKDIVYNELLPYKDKLDDESNEFLAQIKGNLGRAVQLREIWPGVLFWTRKLSTYMRLYGRKFSKEDHVHFVKLLYELVTIPKLEISMMQSFARLLITLLKKKELLSREDLELPWRPLYELQDRILYSKTEHLGLNWFPSSVEAVLKTLIKNCRPYFPESATQEMLEEWRPLMCPFDVTMQKAMGYFELFLPTTLPPELHDKGFKLWFDELISLWVSVQNLPSWEVNLVGLFARLANDNIGYIDWDPYIPKIFTRILRSLNLPVGSSEMLVSRYLTNAYDISHVVIWISALLGGPSKQTQTQLSGLFNSIASFFHPSNHGRWLMKLMKLVQRLPVSVVKRLHRERYRMPTWLTPVPQSHLLSEQDITDFVESMKQPVLLAMFSKTGSLDAAQALQNLALLRPELVIPPVLEKTYPAMETLTEPHQLTATLSCMISVAQSLVAGGQRFPEGPTHMLPLLMRALPGVDPNDFSKCMITFQFLATFVTLVPLVDCSAAIQTRNDLTQVEKELCSASAEFEDFVLQFIDRYRTKENSIYLKWKFQYNVF
;
A
#
# COMPACT_ATOMS: atom_id res chain seq x y z
N MET A 1 5.96 -5.11 2.30
CA MET A 1 4.58 -5.51 2.65
C MET A 1 3.94 -6.01 1.36
N THR A 2 4.07 -7.30 1.12
CA THR A 2 3.40 -8.00 0.02
C THR A 2 1.89 -7.91 0.20
N VAL A 3 1.17 -7.68 -0.89
CA VAL A 3 -0.30 -7.54 -0.98
C VAL A 3 -1.02 -8.85 -0.60
N SER A 4 -0.27 -9.94 -0.44
CA SER A 4 -0.75 -11.29 -0.10
C SER A 4 -1.45 -11.41 1.26
N ASN A 5 -1.29 -10.47 2.19
CA ASN A 5 -2.05 -10.47 3.46
C ASN A 5 -3.44 -9.81 3.35
N ILE A 6 -3.92 -9.50 2.14
CA ILE A 6 -5.20 -8.80 1.91
C ILE A 6 -6.29 -9.74 1.37
N ILE A 7 -5.95 -10.93 0.90
CA ILE A 7 -6.92 -11.86 0.30
C ILE A 7 -6.72 -13.26 0.90
N GLU A 8 -7.03 -13.37 2.18
CA GLU A 8 -7.47 -14.61 2.83
C GLU A 8 -8.26 -14.14 4.06
N VAL A 9 -9.54 -13.86 3.83
CA VAL A 9 -10.52 -13.68 4.91
C VAL A 9 -11.37 -14.93 4.83
N GLU A 10 -11.07 -15.90 5.69
CA GLU A 10 -12.02 -16.98 6.00
C GLU A 10 -13.36 -16.34 6.39
N GLU A 11 -14.45 -16.84 5.82
CA GLU A 11 -15.80 -16.49 6.26
C GLU A 11 -15.91 -16.78 7.77
N PRO A 12 -16.60 -15.95 8.57
CA PRO A 12 -16.84 -16.27 9.96
C PRO A 12 -17.75 -17.50 10.03
N HIS A 13 -17.15 -18.67 10.21
CA HIS A 13 -17.87 -19.90 10.52
C HIS A 13 -18.67 -19.71 11.82
N LEU A 14 -19.87 -20.31 11.90
CA LEU A 14 -20.74 -20.27 13.08
C LEU A 14 -20.03 -20.63 14.41
N GLY A 15 -18.90 -21.34 14.35
CA GLY A 15 -18.05 -21.65 15.51
C GLY A 15 -17.33 -20.44 16.13
N ASP A 16 -17.07 -19.39 15.36
CA ASP A 16 -16.34 -18.19 15.80
C ASP A 16 -17.17 -17.32 16.76
N CYS A 17 -18.49 -17.39 16.66
CA CYS A 17 -19.43 -16.71 17.58
C CYS A 17 -19.54 -17.39 18.95
N ASN A 18 -19.38 -18.72 19.03
CA ASN A 18 -19.42 -19.44 20.31
C ASN A 18 -18.08 -19.32 21.05
N MET A 19 -16.95 -19.42 20.34
CA MET A 19 -15.62 -19.20 20.95
C MET A 19 -15.45 -17.78 21.49
N LYS A 20 -16.00 -16.76 20.81
CA LYS A 20 -15.99 -15.37 21.31
C LYS A 20 -16.79 -15.17 22.60
N LYS A 21 -17.85 -15.96 22.82
CA LYS A 21 -18.66 -15.90 24.07
C LYS A 21 -17.92 -16.54 25.25
N GLU A 22 -17.29 -17.69 25.06
CA GLU A 22 -16.51 -18.35 26.12
C GLU A 22 -15.24 -17.54 26.48
N ALA A 23 -14.55 -16.98 25.49
CA ALA A 23 -13.39 -16.12 25.72
C ALA A 23 -13.74 -14.79 26.43
N THR A 24 -14.93 -14.26 26.22
CA THR A 24 -15.38 -13.02 26.89
C THR A 24 -15.78 -13.23 28.35
N GLU A 25 -16.29 -14.41 28.70
CA GLU A 25 -16.53 -14.79 30.10
C GLU A 25 -15.21 -14.98 30.88
N PHE A 26 -14.17 -15.55 30.24
CA PHE A 26 -12.87 -15.77 30.88
C PHE A 26 -12.05 -14.46 31.06
N LEU A 27 -12.03 -13.59 30.05
CA LEU A 27 -11.24 -12.35 30.08
C LEU A 27 -11.93 -11.19 30.83
N GLY A 28 -13.25 -11.23 31.00
CA GLY A 28 -14.03 -10.16 31.62
C GLY A 28 -14.16 -8.88 30.76
N PHE A 29 -13.66 -8.89 29.52
CA PHE A 29 -13.85 -7.83 28.53
C PHE A 29 -13.78 -8.39 27.10
N VAL A 30 -14.25 -7.59 26.12
CA VAL A 30 -14.17 -7.94 24.70
C VAL A 30 -12.89 -7.33 24.09
N PRO A 31 -11.92 -8.15 23.62
CA PRO A 31 -10.77 -7.64 22.89
C PRO A 31 -11.18 -7.13 21.50
N GLN A 32 -10.48 -6.10 20.99
CA GLN A 32 -10.85 -5.47 19.71
C GLN A 32 -10.16 -6.08 18.49
N LYS A 33 -8.86 -6.42 18.62
CA LYS A 33 -8.07 -6.99 17.50
C LYS A 33 -6.76 -7.57 18.00
N ASP A 34 -6.80 -8.84 18.34
CA ASP A 34 -5.65 -9.55 18.86
C ASP A 34 -4.74 -10.02 17.73
N ILE A 35 -3.51 -10.40 18.08
CA ILE A 35 -2.58 -10.99 17.12
C ILE A 35 -2.95 -12.46 16.95
N VAL A 36 -3.48 -12.81 15.77
CA VAL A 36 -3.92 -14.18 15.41
C VAL A 36 -2.84 -15.23 15.69
N TYR A 37 -1.56 -14.89 15.49
CA TYR A 37 -0.44 -15.81 15.69
C TYR A 37 -0.22 -16.23 17.15
N ASN A 38 -0.77 -15.50 18.13
CA ASN A 38 -0.66 -15.88 19.53
C ASN A 38 -1.44 -17.16 19.84
N GLU A 39 -2.53 -17.41 19.12
CA GLU A 39 -3.34 -18.63 19.23
C GLU A 39 -2.62 -19.88 18.71
N LEU A 40 -1.57 -19.70 17.90
CA LEU A 40 -0.78 -20.79 17.32
C LEU A 40 0.40 -21.19 18.21
N LEU A 41 0.61 -20.52 19.34
CA LEU A 41 1.74 -20.79 20.23
C LEU A 41 1.45 -22.02 21.12
N PRO A 42 2.48 -22.85 21.41
CA PRO A 42 2.32 -24.03 22.28
C PRO A 42 1.85 -23.72 23.71
N TYR A 43 1.94 -22.46 24.14
CA TYR A 43 1.61 -21.98 25.48
C TYR A 43 0.50 -20.93 25.46
N LYS A 44 -0.37 -20.94 24.44
CA LYS A 44 -1.47 -19.98 24.28
C LYS A 44 -2.35 -19.85 25.54
N ASP A 45 -2.57 -20.95 26.25
CA ASP A 45 -3.43 -21.00 27.44
C ASP A 45 -2.88 -20.13 28.59
N LYS A 46 -1.59 -19.78 28.58
CA LYS A 46 -0.97 -18.90 29.59
C LYS A 46 -1.03 -17.42 29.22
N LEU A 47 -1.30 -17.11 27.95
CA LEU A 47 -1.21 -15.74 27.43
C LEU A 47 -2.35 -14.86 27.90
N ASP A 48 -3.52 -15.44 28.18
CA ASP A 48 -4.68 -14.71 28.69
C ASP A 48 -4.37 -14.08 30.05
N ASP A 49 -3.96 -14.90 31.02
CA ASP A 49 -3.60 -14.45 32.37
C ASP A 49 -2.43 -13.45 32.35
N GLU A 50 -1.36 -13.76 31.61
CA GLU A 50 -0.19 -12.88 31.49
C GLU A 50 -0.57 -11.52 30.90
N SER A 51 -1.37 -11.51 29.83
CA SER A 51 -1.80 -10.28 29.18
C SER A 51 -2.70 -9.42 30.09
N ASN A 52 -3.60 -10.05 30.84
CA ASN A 52 -4.51 -9.36 31.77
C ASN A 52 -3.74 -8.73 32.93
N GLU A 53 -2.80 -9.47 33.54
CA GLU A 53 -1.95 -8.94 34.60
C GLU A 53 -1.12 -7.75 34.09
N PHE A 54 -0.49 -7.90 32.93
CA PHE A 54 0.35 -6.85 32.37
C PHE A 54 -0.47 -5.60 31.99
N LEU A 55 -1.67 -5.77 31.43
CA LEU A 55 -2.58 -4.66 31.15
C LEU A 55 -3.01 -3.95 32.43
N ALA A 56 -3.33 -4.68 33.50
CA ALA A 56 -3.70 -4.11 34.79
C ALA A 56 -2.55 -3.28 35.38
N GLN A 57 -1.32 -3.78 35.32
CA GLN A 57 -0.13 -3.04 35.76
C GLN A 57 0.07 -1.76 34.92
N ILE A 58 -0.12 -1.83 33.60
CA ILE A 58 -0.02 -0.65 32.72
C ILE A 58 -1.08 0.39 33.11
N LYS A 59 -2.34 0.00 33.24
CA LYS A 59 -3.44 0.91 33.61
C LYS A 59 -3.17 1.58 34.97
N GLY A 60 -2.89 0.78 36.00
CA GLY A 60 -2.68 1.27 37.36
C GLY A 60 -1.49 2.22 37.47
N ASN A 61 -0.35 1.86 36.90
CA ASN A 61 0.87 2.64 37.06
C ASN A 61 0.98 3.81 36.07
N LEU A 62 0.43 3.70 34.85
CA LEU A 62 0.35 4.84 33.93
C LEU A 62 -0.56 5.93 34.50
N GLY A 63 -1.74 5.55 35.01
CA GLY A 63 -2.65 6.49 35.69
C GLY A 63 -2.00 7.17 36.88
N ARG A 64 -1.32 6.39 37.74
CA ARG A 64 -0.59 6.92 38.91
C ARG A 64 0.54 7.87 38.51
N ALA A 65 1.35 7.52 37.51
CA ALA A 65 2.45 8.36 37.05
C ALA A 65 1.96 9.71 36.52
N VAL A 66 0.85 9.72 35.77
CA VAL A 66 0.22 10.96 35.29
C VAL A 66 -0.32 11.79 36.45
N GLN A 67 -1.01 11.15 37.40
CA GLN A 67 -1.57 11.84 38.58
C GLN A 67 -0.48 12.48 39.44
N LEU A 68 0.67 11.81 39.60
CA LEU A 68 1.85 12.32 40.30
C LEU A 68 2.65 13.33 39.48
N ARG A 69 2.26 13.59 38.23
CA ARG A 69 2.98 14.44 37.26
C ARG A 69 4.41 13.98 37.01
N GLU A 70 4.67 12.69 37.18
CA GLU A 70 5.97 12.07 36.96
C GLU A 70 6.15 11.73 35.47
N ILE A 71 6.31 12.76 34.62
CA ILE A 71 6.44 12.59 33.17
C ILE A 71 7.70 11.73 32.85
N TRP A 72 8.78 11.97 33.58
CA TRP A 72 10.00 11.17 33.57
C TRP A 72 10.39 10.76 34.99
N PRO A 73 10.73 9.47 35.23
CA PRO A 73 10.70 8.35 34.28
C PRO A 73 9.32 7.70 34.10
N GLY A 74 8.37 7.94 35.02
CA GLY A 74 7.10 7.21 35.14
C GLY A 74 6.27 7.09 33.85
N VAL A 75 5.72 8.20 33.34
CA VAL A 75 4.85 8.16 32.15
C VAL A 75 5.59 7.60 30.94
N LEU A 76 6.85 8.02 30.70
CA LEU A 76 7.62 7.53 29.57
C LEU A 76 7.91 6.01 29.67
N PHE A 77 8.11 5.47 30.86
CA PHE A 77 8.29 4.03 31.08
C PHE A 77 7.02 3.25 30.74
N TRP A 78 5.87 3.65 31.30
CA TRP A 78 4.61 2.91 31.12
C TRP A 78 4.02 3.04 29.72
N THR A 79 4.25 4.15 29.03
CA THR A 79 3.92 4.29 27.61
C THR A 79 4.78 3.37 26.72
N ARG A 80 6.07 3.18 27.03
CA ARG A 80 6.90 2.17 26.36
C ARG A 80 6.44 0.74 26.64
N LYS A 81 5.99 0.46 27.86
CA LYS A 81 5.39 -0.84 28.22
C LYS A 81 4.09 -1.08 27.47
N LEU A 82 3.21 -0.07 27.34
CA LEU A 82 1.99 -0.17 26.52
C LEU A 82 2.30 -0.40 25.04
N SER A 83 3.31 0.29 24.49
CA SER A 83 3.78 0.02 23.12
C SER A 83 4.26 -1.43 22.94
N THR A 84 4.98 -1.95 23.94
CA THR A 84 5.45 -3.34 23.94
C THR A 84 4.28 -4.33 24.06
N TYR A 85 3.32 -4.05 24.94
CA TYR A 85 2.10 -4.82 25.09
C TYR A 85 1.35 -4.93 23.75
N MET A 86 1.17 -3.80 23.05
CA MET A 86 0.49 -3.81 21.76
C MET A 86 1.25 -4.55 20.65
N ARG A 87 2.58 -4.59 20.75
CA ARG A 87 3.43 -5.35 19.83
C ARG A 87 3.35 -6.86 20.06
N LEU A 88 3.16 -7.29 21.31
CA LEU A 88 3.08 -8.70 21.70
C LEU A 88 1.67 -9.27 21.60
N TYR A 89 0.66 -8.52 22.06
CA TYR A 89 -0.72 -9.01 22.21
C TYR A 89 -1.73 -8.33 21.28
N GLY A 90 -1.33 -7.28 20.55
CA GLY A 90 -2.26 -6.54 19.69
C GLY A 90 -3.12 -5.54 20.47
N ARG A 91 -4.44 -5.60 20.32
CA ARG A 91 -5.40 -4.75 21.05
C ARG A 91 -6.31 -5.56 21.94
N LYS A 92 -5.64 -6.32 22.81
CA LYS A 92 -6.27 -7.10 23.84
C LYS A 92 -6.63 -6.22 25.05
N PHE A 93 -7.54 -5.28 24.81
CA PHE A 93 -8.16 -4.40 25.81
C PHE A 93 -9.53 -3.94 25.30
N SER A 94 -10.41 -3.54 26.22
CA SER A 94 -11.77 -3.13 25.89
C SER A 94 -11.82 -1.86 25.03
N LYS A 95 -12.96 -1.63 24.36
CA LYS A 95 -13.21 -0.39 23.61
C LYS A 95 -13.12 0.86 24.49
N GLU A 96 -13.64 0.76 25.70
CA GLU A 96 -13.57 1.80 26.71
C GLU A 96 -12.11 2.11 27.09
N ASP A 97 -11.29 1.10 27.38
CA ASP A 97 -9.87 1.29 27.71
C ASP A 97 -9.11 1.92 26.54
N HIS A 98 -9.44 1.53 25.31
CA HIS A 98 -8.85 2.13 24.12
C HIS A 98 -9.12 3.64 24.05
N VAL A 99 -10.36 4.07 24.29
CA VAL A 99 -10.73 5.49 24.33
C VAL A 99 -9.97 6.22 25.45
N HIS A 100 -9.87 5.62 26.63
CA HIS A 100 -9.11 6.21 27.75
C HIS A 100 -7.62 6.38 27.43
N PHE A 101 -6.97 5.37 26.85
CA PHE A 101 -5.57 5.48 26.43
C PHE A 101 -5.36 6.57 25.37
N VAL A 102 -6.27 6.65 24.40
CA VAL A 102 -6.22 7.68 23.35
C VAL A 102 -6.37 9.07 23.95
N LYS A 103 -7.40 9.31 24.76
CA LYS A 103 -7.64 10.62 25.40
C LYS A 103 -6.47 11.02 26.30
N LEU A 104 -5.99 10.11 27.13
CA LEU A 104 -4.85 10.37 28.00
C LEU A 104 -3.59 10.74 27.20
N LEU A 105 -3.25 9.96 26.18
CA LEU A 105 -2.07 10.24 25.35
C LEU A 105 -2.22 11.49 24.50
N TYR A 106 -3.44 11.80 24.05
CA TYR A 106 -3.72 13.04 23.33
C TYR A 106 -3.41 14.24 24.23
N GLU A 107 -3.94 14.27 25.44
CA GLU A 107 -3.66 15.34 26.43
C GLU A 107 -2.17 15.42 26.79
N LEU A 108 -1.48 14.28 26.90
CA LEU A 108 -0.03 14.26 27.16
C LEU A 108 0.78 14.83 26.00
N VAL A 109 0.40 14.56 24.74
CA VAL A 109 1.10 15.08 23.55
C VAL A 109 0.92 16.58 23.40
N THR A 110 -0.24 17.11 23.77
CA THR A 110 -0.62 18.52 23.60
C THR A 110 -0.18 19.41 24.75
N ILE A 111 0.53 18.88 25.77
CA ILE A 111 1.09 19.67 26.88
C ILE A 111 1.92 20.84 26.32
N PRO A 112 1.59 22.09 26.70
CA PRO A 112 2.37 23.26 26.29
C PRO A 112 3.83 23.14 26.74
N LYS A 113 4.77 23.43 25.84
CA LYS A 113 6.22 23.41 26.09
C LYS A 113 6.77 22.05 26.56
N LEU A 114 6.07 20.94 26.30
CA LEU A 114 6.62 19.60 26.51
C LEU A 114 7.89 19.40 25.67
N GLU A 115 8.86 18.69 26.24
CA GLU A 115 10.08 18.30 25.53
C GLU A 115 9.74 17.48 24.27
N ILE A 116 10.34 17.86 23.14
CA ILE A 116 10.04 17.31 21.82
C ILE A 116 10.28 15.79 21.76
N SER A 117 11.33 15.29 22.42
CA SER A 117 11.66 13.86 22.47
C SER A 117 10.55 13.04 23.15
N MET A 118 10.02 13.55 24.27
CA MET A 118 8.90 12.94 24.99
C MET A 118 7.61 13.02 24.16
N MET A 119 7.33 14.19 23.59
CA MET A 119 6.19 14.40 22.69
C MET A 119 6.20 13.40 21.53
N GLN A 120 7.34 13.21 20.85
CA GLN A 120 7.45 12.23 19.78
C GLN A 120 7.18 10.80 20.25
N SER A 121 7.61 10.45 21.46
CA SER A 121 7.38 9.13 22.04
C SER A 121 5.88 8.88 22.27
N PHE A 122 5.18 9.85 22.86
CA PHE A 122 3.73 9.78 23.07
C PHE A 122 2.96 9.81 21.73
N ALA A 123 3.36 10.68 20.80
CA ALA A 123 2.76 10.79 19.47
C ALA A 123 2.86 9.47 18.68
N ARG A 124 3.99 8.77 18.73
CA ARG A 124 4.15 7.46 18.07
C ARG A 124 3.22 6.41 18.66
N LEU A 125 3.03 6.40 19.97
CA LEU A 125 2.08 5.48 20.61
C LEU A 125 0.64 5.82 20.24
N LEU A 126 0.28 7.11 20.27
CA LEU A 126 -1.05 7.58 19.87
C LEU A 126 -1.36 7.30 18.39
N ILE A 127 -0.40 7.51 17.49
CA ILE A 127 -0.47 7.05 16.09
C ILE A 127 -0.74 5.55 16.04
N THR A 128 -0.01 4.79 16.85
CA THR A 128 -0.15 3.33 16.88
C THR A 128 -1.54 2.92 17.33
N LEU A 129 -2.14 3.57 18.33
CA LEU A 129 -3.52 3.33 18.80
C LEU A 129 -4.57 3.67 17.73
N LEU A 130 -4.44 4.84 17.10
CA LEU A 130 -5.41 5.35 16.12
C LEU A 130 -5.23 4.80 14.69
N LYS A 131 -4.16 4.05 14.42
CA LYS A 131 -3.81 3.52 13.08
C LYS A 131 -4.94 2.71 12.43
N LYS A 132 -5.69 1.94 13.23
CA LYS A 132 -6.78 1.07 12.77
C LYS A 132 -8.12 1.78 12.99
N LYS A 133 -8.47 2.63 12.03
CA LYS A 133 -9.65 3.51 12.10
C LYS A 133 -10.94 2.73 12.28
N GLU A 134 -11.02 1.49 11.77
CA GLU A 134 -12.21 0.65 11.88
C GLU A 134 -12.64 0.31 13.32
N LEU A 135 -11.78 0.52 14.32
CA LEU A 135 -12.02 0.09 15.71
C LEU A 135 -12.74 1.12 16.59
N LEU A 136 -12.59 2.42 16.28
CA LEU A 136 -13.24 3.51 17.02
C LEU A 136 -14.03 4.35 16.03
N SER A 137 -15.30 4.58 16.33
CA SER A 137 -16.15 5.50 15.57
C SER A 137 -16.03 6.93 16.12
N ARG A 138 -16.68 7.87 15.45
CA ARG A 138 -16.79 9.27 15.91
C ARG A 138 -17.66 9.40 17.17
N GLU A 139 -18.60 8.49 17.39
CA GLU A 139 -19.45 8.48 18.59
C GLU A 139 -18.64 8.08 19.83
N ASP A 140 -17.62 7.23 19.66
CA ASP A 140 -16.75 6.79 20.75
C ASP A 140 -15.71 7.84 21.14
N LEU A 141 -15.27 8.65 20.17
CA LEU A 141 -14.10 9.49 20.30
C LEU A 141 -14.26 10.80 19.51
N GLU A 142 -14.14 11.89 20.26
CA GLU A 142 -13.96 13.24 19.73
C GLU A 142 -12.65 13.82 20.25
N LEU A 143 -11.84 14.40 19.36
CA LEU A 143 -10.55 15.01 19.66
C LEU A 143 -10.50 16.46 19.15
N PRO A 144 -10.17 17.46 19.97
CA PRO A 144 -10.09 18.83 19.48
C PRO A 144 -8.96 18.98 18.46
N TRP A 145 -9.12 19.87 17.48
CA TRP A 145 -8.09 20.08 16.46
C TRP A 145 -7.08 21.18 16.82
N ARG A 146 -7.53 22.19 17.59
CA ARG A 146 -6.74 23.40 17.91
C ARG A 146 -5.41 23.10 18.63
N PRO A 147 -5.34 22.23 19.65
CA PRO A 147 -4.06 21.93 20.30
C PRO A 147 -3.02 21.31 19.35
N LEU A 148 -3.47 20.48 18.39
CA LEU A 148 -2.59 19.92 17.36
C LEU A 148 -2.14 20.99 16.35
N TYR A 149 -3.03 21.92 16.00
CA TYR A 149 -2.71 23.06 15.14
C TYR A 149 -1.65 23.96 15.77
N GLU A 150 -1.84 24.37 17.02
CA GLU A 150 -0.87 25.19 17.75
C GLU A 150 0.49 24.48 17.91
N LEU A 151 0.47 23.17 18.19
CA LEU A 151 1.68 22.35 18.26
C LEU A 151 2.42 22.30 16.92
N GLN A 152 1.68 22.10 15.83
CA GLN A 152 2.23 22.06 14.47
C GLN A 152 2.78 23.42 14.04
N ASP A 153 2.04 24.50 14.29
CA ASP A 153 2.45 25.87 13.93
C ASP A 153 3.73 26.27 14.68
N ARG A 154 3.79 25.98 15.98
CA ARG A 154 4.97 26.24 16.83
C ARG A 154 6.23 25.56 16.32
N ILE A 155 6.10 24.35 15.78
CA ILE A 155 7.25 23.54 15.35
C ILE A 155 7.63 23.85 13.91
N LEU A 156 6.69 23.78 12.96
CA LEU A 156 7.00 23.96 11.52
C LEU A 156 7.24 25.41 11.14
N TYR A 157 6.59 26.35 11.82
CA TYR A 157 6.71 27.79 11.54
C TYR A 157 7.38 28.51 12.73
N SER A 158 8.30 27.82 13.39
CA SER A 158 9.08 28.33 14.51
C SER A 158 9.83 29.61 14.14
N LYS A 159 9.53 30.70 14.85
CA LYS A 159 10.22 31.99 14.68
C LYS A 159 11.65 31.99 15.19
N THR A 160 12.09 30.95 15.88
CA THR A 160 13.37 30.91 16.59
C THR A 160 14.26 29.74 16.19
N GLU A 161 13.78 28.81 15.36
CA GLU A 161 14.58 27.69 14.83
C GLU A 161 15.68 28.19 13.89
N HIS A 162 15.36 29.09 12.96
CA HIS A 162 16.35 29.67 12.05
C HIS A 162 17.41 30.53 12.78
N LEU A 163 17.13 30.94 14.03
CA LEU A 163 18.07 31.62 14.92
C LEU A 163 18.92 30.64 15.75
N GLY A 164 18.71 29.33 15.63
CA GLY A 164 19.43 28.29 16.37
C GLY A 164 19.02 28.16 17.84
N LEU A 165 17.93 28.82 18.27
CA LEU A 165 17.44 28.78 19.66
C LEU A 165 16.64 27.50 19.96
N ASN A 166 16.07 26.89 18.92
CA ASN A 166 15.34 25.63 19.00
C ASN A 166 15.99 24.61 18.05
N TRP A 167 16.17 23.39 18.54
CA TRP A 167 16.70 22.27 17.77
C TRP A 167 15.65 21.16 17.71
N PHE A 168 14.98 21.03 16.57
CA PHE A 168 14.01 19.96 16.36
C PHE A 168 14.68 18.76 15.67
N PRO A 169 14.44 17.52 16.15
CA PRO A 169 14.81 16.33 15.41
C PRO A 169 14.18 16.33 14.02
N SER A 170 14.94 15.90 13.00
CA SER A 170 14.50 15.86 11.60
C SER A 170 13.22 15.02 11.35
N SER A 171 12.89 14.11 12.27
CA SER A 171 11.70 13.26 12.19
C SER A 171 10.42 13.86 12.79
N VAL A 172 10.50 14.99 13.50
CA VAL A 172 9.36 15.56 14.23
C VAL A 172 8.21 15.92 13.30
N GLU A 173 8.50 16.62 12.22
CA GLU A 173 7.49 17.04 11.25
C GLU A 173 6.73 15.84 10.69
N ALA A 174 7.43 14.77 10.30
CA ALA A 174 6.82 13.56 9.75
C ALA A 174 5.93 12.85 10.79
N VAL A 175 6.37 12.79 12.05
CA VAL A 175 5.59 12.19 13.15
C VAL A 175 4.32 13.01 13.41
N LEU A 176 4.42 14.34 13.52
CA LEU A 176 3.26 15.20 13.76
C LEU A 176 2.26 15.17 12.60
N LYS A 177 2.73 15.24 11.35
CA LYS A 177 1.85 15.09 10.19
C LYS A 177 1.10 13.76 10.22
N THR A 178 1.78 12.68 10.60
CA THR A 178 1.16 11.36 10.74
C THR A 178 0.16 11.32 11.89
N LEU A 179 0.48 11.93 13.02
CA LEU A 179 -0.42 12.04 14.17
C LEU A 179 -1.71 12.76 13.78
N ILE A 180 -1.60 13.95 13.18
CA ILE A 180 -2.76 14.75 12.76
C ILE A 180 -3.60 13.95 11.75
N LYS A 181 -2.98 13.28 10.78
CA LYS A 181 -3.68 12.42 9.81
C LYS A 181 -4.49 11.29 10.46
N ASN A 182 -4.05 10.77 11.62
CA ASN A 182 -4.77 9.73 12.37
C ASN A 182 -5.82 10.29 13.34
N CYS A 183 -5.65 11.52 13.85
CA CYS A 183 -6.63 12.19 14.72
C CYS A 183 -7.77 12.83 13.93
N ARG A 184 -7.50 13.27 12.70
CA ARG A 184 -8.44 14.01 11.83
C ARG A 184 -9.83 13.40 11.66
N PRO A 185 -10.02 12.07 11.54
CA PRO A 185 -11.35 11.48 11.46
C PRO A 185 -12.24 11.75 12.69
N TYR A 186 -11.63 12.08 13.82
CA TYR A 186 -12.28 12.28 15.13
C TYR A 186 -12.41 13.76 15.52
N PHE A 187 -12.15 14.69 14.60
CA PHE A 187 -12.38 16.11 14.86
C PHE A 187 -13.88 16.43 14.94
N PRO A 188 -14.28 17.41 15.78
CA PRO A 188 -15.68 17.83 15.94
C PRO A 188 -16.31 18.23 14.61
N GLU A 189 -17.65 18.21 14.55
CA GLU A 189 -18.39 18.62 13.34
C GLU A 189 -18.19 20.10 12.98
N SER A 190 -18.00 20.97 13.98
CA SER A 190 -17.72 22.40 13.77
C SER A 190 -16.31 22.68 13.25
N ALA A 191 -15.40 21.69 13.33
CA ALA A 191 -13.98 21.90 13.09
C ALA A 191 -13.69 22.39 11.67
N THR A 192 -14.40 21.89 10.66
CA THR A 192 -14.22 22.33 9.28
C THR A 192 -14.46 23.83 9.13
N GLN A 193 -15.58 24.33 9.66
CA GLN A 193 -15.94 25.73 9.57
C GLN A 193 -14.91 26.62 10.29
N GLU A 194 -14.54 26.25 11.51
CA GLU A 194 -13.53 26.98 12.28
C GLU A 194 -12.15 27.02 11.58
N MET A 195 -11.72 25.90 11.00
CA MET A 195 -10.46 25.82 10.24
C MET A 195 -10.48 26.71 9.00
N LEU A 196 -11.63 26.77 8.31
CA LEU A 196 -11.80 27.64 7.15
C LEU A 196 -11.74 29.11 7.57
N GLU A 197 -12.43 29.50 8.63
CA GLU A 197 -12.39 30.88 9.15
C GLU A 197 -10.97 31.30 9.57
N GLU A 198 -10.20 30.39 10.18
CA GLU A 198 -8.82 30.65 10.59
C GLU A 198 -7.85 30.80 9.40
N TRP A 199 -7.98 29.97 8.35
CA TRP A 199 -6.98 29.89 7.29
C TRP A 199 -7.37 30.58 5.97
N ARG A 200 -8.65 30.87 5.73
CA ARG A 200 -9.10 31.69 4.56
C ARG A 200 -8.35 33.03 4.47
N PRO A 201 -8.10 33.79 5.57
CA PRO A 201 -7.34 35.04 5.50
C PRO A 201 -5.91 34.87 4.97
N LEU A 202 -5.33 33.67 5.09
CA LEU A 202 -3.99 33.35 4.61
C LEU A 202 -3.95 33.03 3.10
N MET A 203 -5.10 32.95 2.42
CA MET A 203 -5.22 32.58 1.01
C MET A 203 -4.90 33.76 0.06
N CYS A 204 -3.80 34.48 0.30
CA CYS A 204 -3.31 35.50 -0.63
C CYS A 204 -2.41 34.84 -1.70
N PRO A 205 -2.84 34.72 -2.99
CA PRO A 205 -2.09 33.95 -3.99
C PRO A 205 -0.69 34.49 -4.31
N PHE A 206 -0.41 35.72 -3.90
CA PHE A 206 0.83 36.45 -4.17
C PHE A 206 1.83 36.38 -3.02
N ASP A 207 1.45 35.82 -1.86
CA ASP A 207 2.29 35.75 -0.67
C ASP A 207 2.57 34.30 -0.26
N VAL A 208 3.66 34.09 0.49
CA VAL A 208 4.06 32.77 1.01
C VAL A 208 3.05 32.19 1.98
N THR A 209 2.17 33.02 2.55
CA THR A 209 1.05 32.61 3.40
C THR A 209 0.08 31.65 2.69
N MET A 210 -0.06 31.73 1.36
CA MET A 210 -0.85 30.76 0.58
C MET A 210 -0.31 29.33 0.73
N GLN A 211 1.01 29.16 0.69
CA GLN A 211 1.63 27.84 0.88
C GLN A 211 1.34 27.27 2.27
N LYS A 212 1.33 28.14 3.29
CA LYS A 212 0.96 27.79 4.66
C LYS A 212 -0.50 27.37 4.77
N ALA A 213 -1.42 28.15 4.19
CA ALA A 213 -2.85 27.85 4.14
C ALA A 213 -3.12 26.48 3.49
N MET A 214 -2.57 26.25 2.29
CA MET A 214 -2.76 25.00 1.55
C MET A 214 -2.15 23.80 2.28
N GLY A 215 -1.01 23.99 2.96
CA GLY A 215 -0.41 22.99 3.84
C GLY A 215 -1.34 22.59 5.00
N TYR A 216 -1.99 23.57 5.63
CA TYR A 216 -2.95 23.29 6.70
C TYR A 216 -4.23 22.64 6.19
N PHE A 217 -4.78 23.09 5.07
CA PHE A 217 -5.96 22.46 4.46
C PHE A 217 -5.69 20.99 4.11
N GLU A 218 -4.57 20.68 3.46
CA GLU A 218 -4.18 19.28 3.18
C GLU A 218 -4.07 18.49 4.49
N LEU A 219 -3.47 19.05 5.53
CA LEU A 219 -3.18 18.28 6.73
C LEU A 219 -4.40 18.09 7.63
N PHE A 220 -5.24 19.10 7.82
CA PHE A 220 -6.25 19.14 8.87
C PHE A 220 -7.69 18.95 8.39
N LEU A 221 -8.08 19.42 7.19
CA LEU A 221 -9.50 19.40 6.79
C LEU A 221 -10.07 17.98 6.75
N PRO A 222 -11.10 17.67 7.56
CA PRO A 222 -11.74 16.37 7.54
C PRO A 222 -12.38 16.04 6.19
N THR A 223 -12.18 14.81 5.72
CA THR A 223 -12.75 14.29 4.46
C THR A 223 -13.56 13.02 4.66
N THR A 224 -13.68 12.53 5.90
CA THR A 224 -14.33 11.25 6.24
C THR A 224 -15.59 11.46 7.09
N LEU A 225 -16.24 12.62 6.97
CA LEU A 225 -17.55 12.86 7.57
C LEU A 225 -18.60 11.95 6.90
N PRO A 226 -19.60 11.47 7.64
CA PRO A 226 -20.67 10.67 7.05
C PRO A 226 -21.52 11.51 6.07
N PRO A 227 -22.27 10.87 5.15
CA PRO A 227 -23.09 11.56 4.14
C PRO A 227 -24.05 12.61 4.70
N GLU A 228 -24.59 12.35 5.90
CA GLU A 228 -25.51 13.24 6.63
C GLU A 228 -24.87 14.56 7.06
N LEU A 229 -23.54 14.62 7.13
CA LEU A 229 -22.77 15.78 7.59
C LEU A 229 -21.85 16.36 6.50
N HIS A 230 -22.05 15.98 5.23
CA HIS A 230 -21.24 16.48 4.11
C HIS A 230 -21.36 18.01 3.92
N ASP A 231 -22.52 18.56 4.27
CA ASP A 231 -22.84 20.00 4.35
C ASP A 231 -21.97 20.75 5.38
N LYS A 232 -21.58 20.10 6.48
CA LYS A 232 -20.59 20.62 7.45
C LYS A 232 -19.14 20.24 7.11
N GLY A 233 -18.96 19.46 6.05
CA GLY A 233 -17.68 18.92 5.61
C GLY A 233 -17.18 19.59 4.34
N PHE A 234 -16.93 18.79 3.32
CA PHE A 234 -16.29 19.26 2.10
C PHE A 234 -17.15 20.24 1.29
N LYS A 235 -18.47 20.22 1.43
CA LYS A 235 -19.35 21.16 0.71
C LYS A 235 -19.10 22.63 1.10
N LEU A 236 -18.51 22.89 2.26
CA LEU A 236 -18.16 24.26 2.70
C LEU A 236 -16.98 24.88 1.93
N TRP A 237 -16.17 24.08 1.25
CA TRP A 237 -14.91 24.54 0.65
C TRP A 237 -14.57 23.97 -0.71
N PHE A 238 -15.22 22.87 -1.12
CA PHE A 238 -14.88 22.16 -2.36
C PHE A 238 -14.98 23.07 -3.59
N ASP A 239 -16.13 23.73 -3.78
CA ASP A 239 -16.38 24.57 -4.97
C ASP A 239 -15.41 25.75 -5.07
N GLU A 240 -15.07 26.36 -3.95
CA GLU A 240 -14.09 27.45 -3.88
C GLU A 240 -12.68 26.96 -4.23
N LEU A 241 -12.21 25.89 -3.57
CA LEU A 241 -10.85 25.40 -3.79
C LEU A 241 -10.67 24.77 -5.17
N ILE A 242 -11.68 24.08 -5.71
CA ILE A 242 -11.61 23.51 -7.06
C ILE A 242 -11.66 24.62 -8.12
N SER A 243 -12.44 25.69 -7.91
CA SER A 243 -12.47 26.86 -8.79
C SER A 243 -11.12 27.59 -8.76
N LEU A 244 -10.53 27.79 -7.58
CA LEU A 244 -9.17 28.32 -7.43
C LEU A 244 -8.16 27.43 -8.17
N TRP A 245 -8.22 26.12 -7.97
CA TRP A 245 -7.33 25.19 -8.66
C TRP A 245 -7.46 25.29 -10.18
N VAL A 246 -8.70 25.31 -10.70
CA VAL A 246 -8.98 25.41 -12.15
C VAL A 246 -8.49 26.72 -12.76
N SER A 247 -8.65 27.84 -12.06
CA SER A 247 -8.27 29.18 -12.54
C SER A 247 -6.75 29.37 -12.67
N VAL A 248 -5.98 28.71 -11.81
CA VAL A 248 -4.51 28.85 -11.77
C VAL A 248 -3.84 27.90 -12.76
N GLN A 249 -3.02 28.42 -13.69
CA GLN A 249 -2.39 27.63 -14.76
C GLN A 249 -0.86 27.51 -14.65
N ASN A 250 -0.24 28.23 -13.72
CA ASN A 250 1.22 28.39 -13.60
C ASN A 250 1.91 27.35 -12.68
N LEU A 251 1.21 26.29 -12.26
CA LEU A 251 1.76 25.20 -11.44
C LEU A 251 2.52 25.67 -10.17
N PRO A 252 1.89 26.48 -9.30
CA PRO A 252 2.55 26.97 -8.09
C PRO A 252 2.84 25.83 -7.11
N SER A 253 3.83 26.02 -6.23
CA SER A 253 4.26 24.98 -5.29
C SER A 253 3.14 24.51 -4.35
N TRP A 254 2.20 25.39 -4.01
CA TRP A 254 1.09 25.10 -3.11
C TRP A 254 0.02 24.21 -3.75
N GLU A 255 0.00 24.10 -5.07
CA GLU A 255 -0.96 23.27 -5.80
C GLU A 255 -0.80 21.78 -5.43
N VAL A 256 0.41 21.34 -5.13
CA VAL A 256 0.71 19.95 -4.73
C VAL A 256 -0.08 19.56 -3.47
N ASN A 257 -0.26 20.50 -2.54
CA ASN A 257 -1.06 20.28 -1.33
C ASN A 257 -2.55 20.14 -1.65
N LEU A 258 -3.09 20.96 -2.57
CA LEU A 258 -4.47 20.85 -3.02
C LEU A 258 -4.73 19.52 -3.73
N VAL A 259 -3.82 19.07 -4.60
CA VAL A 259 -3.95 17.76 -5.26
C VAL A 259 -3.96 16.64 -4.22
N GLY A 260 -3.13 16.73 -3.17
CA GLY A 260 -3.17 15.79 -2.05
C GLY A 260 -4.52 15.80 -1.30
N LEU A 261 -5.09 16.99 -1.08
CA LEU A 261 -6.41 17.15 -0.47
C LEU A 261 -7.52 16.57 -1.34
N PHE A 262 -7.56 16.87 -2.64
CA PHE A 262 -8.56 16.36 -3.58
C PHE A 262 -8.45 14.85 -3.79
N ALA A 263 -7.24 14.32 -3.88
CA ALA A 263 -7.01 12.88 -3.96
C ALA A 263 -7.59 12.16 -2.74
N ARG A 264 -7.35 12.70 -1.54
CA ARG A 264 -7.95 12.18 -0.31
C ARG A 264 -9.48 12.30 -0.34
N LEU A 265 -10.00 13.48 -0.70
CA LEU A 265 -11.43 13.74 -0.74
C LEU A 265 -12.16 12.76 -1.67
N ALA A 266 -11.64 12.58 -2.88
CA ALA A 266 -12.18 11.66 -3.87
C ALA A 266 -12.17 10.22 -3.37
N ASN A 267 -11.06 9.78 -2.76
CA ASN A 267 -10.95 8.43 -2.21
C ASN A 267 -11.91 8.18 -1.04
N ASP A 268 -12.09 9.14 -0.14
CA ASP A 268 -12.96 8.96 1.01
C ASP A 268 -14.45 8.97 0.61
N ASN A 269 -14.82 9.76 -0.41
CA ASN A 269 -16.21 10.07 -0.81
C ASN A 269 -16.56 9.62 -2.24
N ILE A 270 -16.15 8.42 -2.63
CA ILE A 270 -16.46 7.83 -3.94
C ILE A 270 -17.98 7.79 -4.14
N GLY A 271 -18.47 8.39 -5.24
CA GLY A 271 -19.89 8.43 -5.59
C GLY A 271 -20.71 9.55 -4.94
N TYR A 272 -20.09 10.42 -4.15
CA TYR A 272 -20.77 11.57 -3.50
C TYR A 272 -20.41 12.94 -4.10
N ILE A 273 -19.39 12.99 -4.97
CA ILE A 273 -18.95 14.20 -5.66
C ILE A 273 -18.94 13.89 -7.15
N ASP A 274 -19.56 14.76 -7.95
CA ASP A 274 -19.45 14.71 -9.40
C ASP A 274 -18.13 15.34 -9.85
N TRP A 275 -17.22 14.50 -10.33
CA TRP A 275 -15.91 14.93 -10.82
C TRP A 275 -15.87 15.12 -12.33
N ASP A 276 -16.90 14.70 -13.07
CA ASP A 276 -16.93 14.69 -14.54
C ASP A 276 -16.52 16.02 -15.19
N PRO A 277 -17.00 17.18 -14.72
CA PRO A 277 -16.59 18.48 -15.28
C PRO A 277 -15.08 18.75 -15.18
N TYR A 278 -14.39 18.11 -14.23
CA TYR A 278 -13.00 18.35 -13.91
C TYR A 278 -12.06 17.28 -14.49
N ILE A 279 -12.56 16.07 -14.80
CA ILE A 279 -11.74 14.93 -15.28
C ILE A 279 -10.77 15.33 -16.40
N PRO A 280 -11.19 16.00 -17.51
CA PRO A 280 -10.26 16.34 -18.58
C PRO A 280 -9.10 17.24 -18.12
N LYS A 281 -9.37 18.18 -17.22
CA LYS A 281 -8.33 19.07 -16.65
C LYS A 281 -7.41 18.31 -15.71
N ILE A 282 -7.94 17.38 -14.91
CA ILE A 282 -7.18 16.51 -14.01
C ILE A 282 -6.15 15.71 -14.80
N PHE A 283 -6.58 14.98 -15.84
CA PHE A 283 -5.67 14.18 -16.67
C PHE A 283 -4.66 15.04 -17.44
N THR A 284 -5.08 16.20 -17.95
CA THR A 284 -4.16 17.14 -18.61
C THR A 284 -3.06 17.64 -17.66
N ARG A 285 -3.40 18.00 -16.41
CA ARG A 285 -2.39 18.43 -15.43
C ARG A 285 -1.52 17.28 -14.94
N ILE A 286 -2.06 16.08 -14.78
CA ILE A 286 -1.28 14.88 -14.50
C ILE A 286 -0.24 14.67 -15.61
N LEU A 287 -0.66 14.68 -16.89
CA LEU A 287 0.26 14.52 -18.02
C LEU A 287 1.35 15.61 -18.04
N ARG A 288 0.99 16.87 -17.82
CA ARG A 288 1.95 17.97 -17.71
C ARG A 288 2.94 17.76 -16.55
N SER A 289 2.48 17.26 -15.40
CA SER A 289 3.32 17.01 -14.22
C SER A 289 4.36 15.89 -14.41
N LEU A 290 4.17 15.02 -15.41
CA LEU A 290 5.15 14.00 -15.80
C LEU A 290 6.40 14.61 -16.46
N ASN A 291 6.32 15.87 -16.91
CA ASN A 291 7.43 16.63 -17.51
C ASN A 291 8.11 15.86 -18.66
N LEU A 292 7.30 15.31 -19.57
CA LEU A 292 7.79 14.56 -20.72
C LEU A 292 8.36 15.52 -21.79
N PRO A 293 9.51 15.20 -22.42
CA PRO A 293 10.00 15.99 -23.54
C PRO A 293 9.13 15.70 -24.77
N VAL A 294 8.37 16.71 -25.21
CA VAL A 294 7.53 16.63 -26.40
C VAL A 294 7.94 17.77 -27.33
N GLY A 295 8.15 17.46 -28.61
CA GLY A 295 8.54 18.44 -29.64
C GLY A 295 10.03 18.42 -29.99
N SER A 296 10.36 18.93 -31.17
CA SER A 296 11.73 19.05 -31.68
C SER A 296 12.38 20.34 -31.16
N SER A 297 13.39 20.20 -30.29
CA SER A 297 14.34 21.26 -29.89
C SER A 297 13.84 22.38 -28.95
N GLU A 298 12.61 22.33 -28.44
CA GLU A 298 12.16 23.27 -27.39
C GLU A 298 12.66 22.84 -26.00
N MET A 299 13.79 23.39 -25.57
CA MET A 299 14.24 23.25 -24.19
C MET A 299 13.36 24.11 -23.26
N LEU A 300 12.46 23.47 -22.51
CA LEU A 300 11.79 24.11 -21.38
C LEU A 300 12.83 24.45 -20.30
N VAL A 301 13.24 25.73 -20.25
CA VAL A 301 14.17 26.22 -19.21
C VAL A 301 13.51 26.09 -17.84
N SER A 302 14.23 25.41 -16.95
CA SER A 302 13.83 24.93 -15.63
C SER A 302 13.36 26.01 -14.66
N ARG A 303 12.07 26.35 -14.68
CA ARG A 303 11.39 27.01 -13.53
C ARG A 303 10.22 26.20 -12.95
N TYR A 304 9.63 25.28 -13.72
CA TYR A 304 8.45 24.49 -13.31
C TYR A 304 8.74 23.00 -13.04
N LEU A 305 9.98 22.54 -13.28
CA LEU A 305 10.37 21.12 -13.14
C LEU A 305 10.32 20.60 -11.68
N THR A 306 10.33 21.49 -10.69
CA THR A 306 10.32 21.16 -9.26
C THR A 306 8.94 20.84 -8.69
N ASN A 307 7.86 21.32 -9.31
CA ASN A 307 6.49 21.24 -8.77
C ASN A 307 5.68 20.08 -9.38
N ALA A 308 6.33 18.95 -9.61
CA ALA A 308 5.62 17.78 -10.10
C ALA A 308 4.75 17.18 -8.99
N TYR A 309 3.56 16.72 -9.36
CA TYR A 309 2.69 16.02 -8.44
C TYR A 309 3.33 14.74 -7.92
N ASP A 310 3.08 14.46 -6.64
CA ASP A 310 3.42 13.16 -6.06
C ASP A 310 2.53 12.08 -6.70
N ILE A 311 3.16 11.08 -7.31
CA ILE A 311 2.51 9.94 -7.94
C ILE A 311 1.57 9.21 -6.96
N SER A 312 1.87 9.24 -5.66
CA SER A 312 1.02 8.67 -4.61
C SER A 312 -0.38 9.31 -4.59
N HIS A 313 -0.45 10.64 -4.68
CA HIS A 313 -1.73 11.36 -4.72
C HIS A 313 -2.43 11.18 -6.07
N VAL A 314 -1.67 11.24 -7.17
CA VAL A 314 -2.21 11.03 -8.53
C VAL A 314 -2.90 9.68 -8.65
N VAL A 315 -2.24 8.62 -8.20
CA VAL A 315 -2.74 7.25 -8.25
C VAL A 315 -4.01 7.09 -7.41
N ILE A 316 -4.02 7.62 -6.18
CA ILE A 316 -5.21 7.59 -5.31
C ILE A 316 -6.36 8.31 -5.99
N TRP A 317 -6.10 9.50 -6.54
CA TRP A 317 -7.12 10.31 -7.21
C TRP A 317 -7.70 9.58 -8.42
N ILE A 318 -6.88 9.14 -9.37
CA ILE A 318 -7.34 8.36 -10.54
C ILE A 318 -8.14 7.14 -10.08
N SER A 319 -7.59 6.37 -9.13
CA SER A 319 -8.24 5.14 -8.68
C SER A 319 -9.58 5.37 -8.02
N ALA A 320 -9.82 6.53 -7.39
CA ALA A 320 -11.08 6.90 -6.77
C ALA A 320 -12.12 7.38 -7.81
N LEU A 321 -11.67 7.93 -8.94
CA LEU A 321 -12.52 8.43 -10.03
C LEU A 321 -12.97 7.36 -11.02
N LEU A 322 -12.40 6.15 -10.98
CA LEU A 322 -12.82 5.03 -11.83
C LEU A 322 -14.24 4.53 -11.46
N GLY A 323 -14.87 3.78 -12.36
CA GLY A 323 -16.23 3.27 -12.14
C GLY A 323 -17.30 4.34 -12.25
N GLY A 324 -18.49 4.07 -11.69
CA GLY A 324 -19.64 4.95 -11.82
C GLY A 324 -20.35 4.85 -13.18
N PRO A 325 -21.44 5.62 -13.38
CA PRO A 325 -22.18 5.63 -14.64
C PRO A 325 -21.36 6.22 -15.80
N SER A 326 -20.57 7.26 -15.52
CA SER A 326 -19.72 7.93 -16.50
C SER A 326 -18.39 7.19 -16.63
N LYS A 327 -18.12 6.65 -17.82
CA LYS A 327 -16.84 5.98 -18.11
C LYS A 327 -15.74 6.95 -18.57
N GLN A 328 -15.93 8.26 -18.37
CA GLN A 328 -15.03 9.30 -18.83
C GLN A 328 -13.62 9.16 -18.23
N THR A 329 -13.50 8.82 -16.94
CA THR A 329 -12.20 8.56 -16.28
C THR A 329 -11.43 7.46 -17.00
N GLN A 330 -12.08 6.36 -17.33
CA GLN A 330 -11.44 5.22 -18.01
C GLN A 330 -10.97 5.62 -19.42
N THR A 331 -11.79 6.34 -20.17
CA THR A 331 -11.40 6.87 -21.49
C THR A 331 -10.18 7.78 -21.42
N GLN A 332 -10.14 8.69 -20.45
CA GLN A 332 -9.01 9.60 -20.25
C GLN A 332 -7.76 8.86 -19.75
N LEU A 333 -7.93 7.80 -18.96
CA LEU A 333 -6.84 6.94 -18.52
C LEU A 333 -6.22 6.16 -19.69
N SER A 334 -7.05 5.56 -20.55
CA SER A 334 -6.59 4.92 -21.78
C SER A 334 -5.87 5.92 -22.69
N GLY A 335 -6.43 7.12 -22.86
CA GLY A 335 -5.81 8.21 -23.61
C GLY A 335 -4.46 8.65 -23.04
N LEU A 336 -4.34 8.74 -21.71
CA LEU A 336 -3.09 9.02 -21.02
C LEU A 336 -2.04 7.95 -21.33
N PHE A 337 -2.35 6.67 -21.10
CA PHE A 337 -1.40 5.58 -21.34
C PHE A 337 -1.00 5.44 -22.81
N ASN A 338 -1.93 5.65 -23.74
CA ASN A 338 -1.62 5.70 -25.17
C ASN A 338 -0.65 6.83 -25.51
N SER A 339 -0.83 8.01 -24.90
CA SER A 339 0.03 9.18 -25.12
C SER A 339 1.45 8.99 -24.57
N ILE A 340 1.61 8.20 -23.51
CA ILE A 340 2.91 7.97 -22.85
C ILE A 340 3.56 6.63 -23.23
N ALA A 341 2.90 5.80 -24.05
CA ALA A 341 3.36 4.44 -24.40
C ALA A 341 4.78 4.41 -24.99
N SER A 342 5.11 5.37 -25.85
CA SER A 342 6.44 5.48 -26.48
C SER A 342 7.58 5.73 -25.47
N PHE A 343 7.27 6.30 -24.30
CA PHE A 343 8.25 6.56 -23.24
C PHE A 343 8.54 5.33 -22.36
N PHE A 344 7.76 4.25 -22.51
CA PHE A 344 8.03 2.96 -21.85
C PHE A 344 8.89 2.02 -22.69
N HIS A 345 9.13 2.33 -23.98
CA HIS A 345 9.95 1.50 -24.83
C HIS A 345 11.40 1.43 -24.27
N PRO A 346 12.05 0.25 -24.18
CA PRO A 346 13.39 0.11 -23.59
C PRO A 346 14.48 1.00 -24.19
N SER A 347 14.33 1.36 -25.46
CA SER A 347 15.24 2.29 -26.16
C SER A 347 15.04 3.76 -25.78
N ASN A 348 13.86 4.13 -25.26
CA ASN A 348 13.51 5.51 -24.90
C ASN A 348 13.76 5.76 -23.40
N HIS A 349 15.03 5.92 -23.05
CA HIS A 349 15.45 6.10 -21.67
C HIS A 349 15.69 7.58 -21.33
N GLY A 350 15.19 8.01 -20.17
CA GLY A 350 15.40 9.38 -19.69
C GLY A 350 14.88 9.64 -18.28
N ARG A 351 14.99 10.89 -17.82
CA ARG A 351 14.69 11.30 -16.44
C ARG A 351 13.21 11.08 -16.03
N TRP A 352 12.30 11.08 -17.00
CA TRP A 352 10.87 10.84 -16.78
C TRP A 352 10.57 9.40 -16.33
N LEU A 353 11.40 8.43 -16.71
CA LEU A 353 11.12 7.01 -16.54
C LEU A 353 10.92 6.64 -15.06
N MET A 354 11.68 7.23 -14.13
CA MET A 354 11.49 6.99 -12.70
C MET A 354 10.07 7.31 -12.21
N LYS A 355 9.43 8.37 -12.73
CA LYS A 355 8.04 8.70 -12.37
C LYS A 355 7.04 7.82 -13.09
N LEU A 356 7.29 7.52 -14.36
CA LEU A 356 6.43 6.65 -15.16
C LEU A 356 6.38 5.22 -14.59
N MET A 357 7.52 4.65 -14.21
CA MET A 357 7.59 3.33 -13.58
C MET A 357 6.83 3.32 -12.24
N LYS A 358 6.99 4.37 -11.41
CA LYS A 358 6.20 4.51 -10.16
C LYS A 358 4.70 4.60 -10.42
N LEU A 359 4.27 5.29 -11.48
CA LEU A 359 2.85 5.39 -11.85
C LEU A 359 2.30 4.01 -12.22
N VAL A 360 3.01 3.30 -13.10
CA VAL A 360 2.64 1.95 -13.54
C VAL A 360 2.63 0.94 -12.41
N GLN A 361 3.61 1.01 -11.51
CA GLN A 361 3.71 0.14 -10.34
C GLN A 361 2.57 0.38 -9.34
N ARG A 362 2.28 1.65 -9.03
CA ARG A 362 1.37 2.00 -7.92
C ARG A 362 -0.09 2.03 -8.31
N LEU A 363 -0.43 2.34 -9.56
CA LEU A 363 -1.82 2.46 -9.98
C LEU A 363 -2.61 1.16 -9.83
N PRO A 364 -2.13 -0.01 -10.29
CA PRO A 364 -2.81 -1.29 -10.08
C PRO A 364 -2.97 -1.62 -8.59
N VAL A 365 -1.96 -1.33 -7.76
CA VAL A 365 -2.05 -1.52 -6.30
C VAL A 365 -3.19 -0.72 -5.69
N SER A 366 -3.42 0.51 -6.15
CA SER A 366 -4.50 1.36 -5.66
C SER A 366 -5.88 0.84 -6.09
N VAL A 367 -6.00 0.36 -7.33
CA VAL A 367 -7.25 -0.25 -7.83
C VAL A 367 -7.54 -1.56 -7.09
N VAL A 368 -6.56 -2.42 -6.83
CA VAL A 368 -6.72 -3.63 -6.01
C VAL A 368 -7.19 -3.26 -4.59
N LYS A 369 -6.62 -2.22 -3.97
CA LYS A 369 -7.07 -1.75 -2.64
C LYS A 369 -8.51 -1.23 -2.66
N ARG A 370 -8.90 -0.52 -3.72
CA ARG A 370 -10.28 -0.06 -3.90
C ARG A 370 -11.23 -1.26 -4.06
N LEU A 371 -10.88 -2.22 -4.92
CA LEU A 371 -11.66 -3.43 -5.12
C LEU A 371 -11.83 -4.22 -3.82
N HIS A 372 -10.76 -4.33 -3.02
CA HIS A 372 -10.82 -4.95 -1.70
C HIS A 372 -11.77 -4.23 -0.75
N ARG A 373 -11.71 -2.88 -0.72
CA ARG A 373 -12.65 -2.05 0.06
C ARG A 373 -14.11 -2.28 -0.37
N GLU A 374 -14.35 -2.47 -1.65
CA GLU A 374 -15.70 -2.61 -2.21
C GLU A 374 -16.31 -4.00 -2.05
N ARG A 375 -15.50 -5.08 -2.14
CA ARG A 375 -16.01 -6.46 -2.22
C ARG A 375 -15.74 -7.33 -1.01
N TYR A 376 -14.57 -7.19 -0.39
CA TYR A 376 -14.07 -8.16 0.59
C TYR A 376 -13.99 -7.58 2.01
N ARG A 377 -13.98 -6.26 2.13
CA ARG A 377 -13.89 -5.60 3.43
C ARG A 377 -15.22 -5.71 4.16
N MET A 378 -15.17 -6.19 5.41
CA MET A 378 -16.32 -6.20 6.30
C MET A 378 -16.88 -4.79 6.53
N PRO A 379 -18.21 -4.64 6.71
CA PRO A 379 -18.81 -3.35 7.03
C PRO A 379 -18.15 -2.69 8.24
N THR A 380 -17.87 -1.40 8.13
CA THR A 380 -17.30 -0.57 9.21
C THR A 380 -18.08 0.74 9.29
N TRP A 381 -17.84 1.55 10.32
CA TRP A 381 -18.45 2.88 10.46
C TRP A 381 -18.02 3.87 9.37
N LEU A 382 -16.97 3.57 8.59
CA LEU A 382 -16.54 4.41 7.48
C LEU A 382 -17.60 4.41 6.36
N THR A 383 -17.74 5.54 5.68
CA THR A 383 -18.69 5.71 4.59
C THR A 383 -18.53 4.62 3.52
N PRO A 384 -19.57 3.81 3.28
CA PRO A 384 -19.55 2.78 2.24
C PRO A 384 -19.58 3.42 0.85
N VAL A 385 -19.08 2.70 -0.15
CA VAL A 385 -19.18 3.14 -1.54
C VAL A 385 -20.59 2.82 -2.05
N PRO A 386 -21.32 3.77 -2.64
CA PRO A 386 -22.64 3.50 -3.21
C PRO A 386 -22.60 2.45 -4.32
N GLN A 387 -23.64 1.61 -4.42
CA GLN A 387 -23.72 0.53 -5.43
C GLN A 387 -23.53 1.03 -6.87
N SER A 388 -24.01 2.24 -7.18
CA SER A 388 -23.88 2.86 -8.50
C SER A 388 -22.44 3.18 -8.92
N HIS A 389 -21.50 3.23 -7.97
CA HIS A 389 -20.10 3.60 -8.18
C HIS A 389 -19.11 2.47 -7.87
N LEU A 390 -19.60 1.26 -7.58
CA LEU A 390 -18.75 0.08 -7.47
C LEU A 390 -18.13 -0.26 -8.82
N LEU A 391 -16.92 -0.84 -8.79
CA LEU A 391 -16.25 -1.31 -9.99
C LEU A 391 -16.93 -2.57 -10.53
N SER A 392 -17.52 -2.44 -11.73
CA SER A 392 -18.09 -3.58 -12.45
C SER A 392 -16.99 -4.48 -13.01
N GLU A 393 -17.36 -5.70 -13.44
CA GLU A 393 -16.39 -6.57 -14.12
C GLU A 393 -15.85 -5.93 -15.40
N GLN A 394 -16.67 -5.20 -16.16
CA GLN A 394 -16.18 -4.54 -17.38
C GLN A 394 -15.18 -3.43 -17.04
N ASP A 395 -15.43 -2.63 -16.00
CA ASP A 395 -14.52 -1.56 -15.57
C ASP A 395 -13.13 -2.10 -15.22
N ILE A 396 -13.07 -3.27 -14.57
CA ILE A 396 -11.80 -3.91 -14.22
C ILE A 396 -11.09 -4.43 -15.47
N THR A 397 -11.84 -5.01 -16.42
CA THR A 397 -11.29 -5.48 -17.70
C THR A 397 -10.68 -4.31 -18.48
N ASP A 398 -11.43 -3.23 -18.68
CA ASP A 398 -11.00 -2.04 -19.43
C ASP A 398 -9.75 -1.40 -18.79
N PHE A 399 -9.72 -1.35 -17.45
CA PHE A 399 -8.55 -0.89 -16.70
C PHE A 399 -7.30 -1.72 -17.01
N VAL A 400 -7.41 -3.06 -16.94
CA VAL A 400 -6.27 -3.95 -17.22
C VAL A 400 -5.81 -3.81 -18.67
N GLU A 401 -6.74 -3.75 -19.63
CA GLU A 401 -6.40 -3.58 -21.05
C GLU A 401 -5.64 -2.27 -21.31
N SER A 402 -6.05 -1.16 -20.67
CA SER A 402 -5.40 0.13 -20.82
C SER A 402 -3.93 0.15 -20.34
N MET A 403 -3.60 -0.69 -19.35
CA MET A 403 -2.26 -0.75 -18.74
C MET A 403 -1.39 -1.88 -19.28
N LYS A 404 -1.97 -2.93 -19.87
CA LYS A 404 -1.27 -4.15 -20.28
C LYS A 404 -0.05 -3.85 -21.16
N GLN A 405 -0.22 -3.09 -22.24
CA GLN A 405 0.87 -2.81 -23.18
C GLN A 405 2.00 -1.97 -22.57
N PRO A 406 1.73 -0.82 -21.90
CA PRO A 406 2.77 -0.07 -21.18
C PRO A 406 3.56 -0.91 -20.17
N VAL A 407 2.90 -1.80 -19.42
CA VAL A 407 3.56 -2.67 -18.43
C VAL A 407 4.45 -3.71 -19.11
N LEU A 408 3.98 -4.32 -20.20
CA LEU A 408 4.77 -5.29 -20.97
C LEU A 408 6.00 -4.66 -21.63
N LEU A 409 5.92 -3.40 -22.06
CA LEU A 409 7.09 -2.63 -22.53
C LEU A 409 8.06 -2.33 -21.38
N ALA A 410 7.52 -1.93 -20.23
CA ALA A 410 8.28 -1.61 -19.02
C ALA A 410 9.02 -2.82 -18.44
N MET A 411 8.57 -4.05 -18.72
CA MET A 411 9.24 -5.29 -18.30
C MET A 411 10.72 -5.34 -18.73
N PHE A 412 11.03 -4.85 -19.92
CA PHE A 412 12.38 -4.84 -20.47
C PHE A 412 13.12 -3.51 -20.26
N SER A 413 12.67 -2.70 -19.29
CA SER A 413 13.31 -1.42 -18.97
C SER A 413 14.76 -1.61 -18.53
N LYS A 414 15.64 -0.71 -18.99
CA LYS A 414 17.05 -0.64 -18.57
C LYS A 414 17.24 -0.27 -17.09
N THR A 415 16.22 0.24 -16.42
CA THR A 415 16.25 0.53 -14.97
C THR A 415 15.94 -0.69 -14.11
N GLY A 416 15.65 -1.84 -14.73
CA GLY A 416 15.22 -3.07 -14.06
C GLY A 416 13.72 -3.32 -14.19
N SER A 417 13.33 -4.58 -14.01
CA SER A 417 11.97 -5.09 -14.23
C SER A 417 11.07 -5.07 -12.98
N LEU A 418 11.59 -4.73 -11.80
CA LEU A 418 10.89 -4.89 -10.52
C LEU A 418 9.56 -4.13 -10.45
N ASP A 419 9.52 -2.88 -10.91
CA ASP A 419 8.31 -2.06 -10.90
C ASP A 419 7.23 -2.61 -11.84
N ALA A 420 7.64 -3.13 -13.01
CA ALA A 420 6.75 -3.81 -13.96
C ALA A 420 6.26 -5.14 -13.40
N ALA A 421 7.12 -5.91 -12.74
CA ALA A 421 6.78 -7.18 -12.10
C ALA A 421 5.70 -7.00 -11.01
N GLN A 422 5.82 -5.96 -10.18
CA GLN A 422 4.79 -5.59 -9.20
C GLN A 422 3.48 -5.13 -9.86
N ALA A 423 3.56 -4.39 -10.97
CA ALA A 423 2.36 -4.02 -11.73
C ALA A 423 1.65 -5.27 -12.27
N LEU A 424 2.40 -6.20 -12.89
CA LEU A 424 1.88 -7.47 -13.40
C LEU A 424 1.24 -8.32 -12.30
N GLN A 425 1.85 -8.40 -11.11
CA GLN A 425 1.25 -9.10 -9.96
C GLN A 425 -0.17 -8.57 -9.66
N ASN A 426 -0.31 -7.26 -9.53
CA ASN A 426 -1.60 -6.65 -9.19
C ASN A 426 -2.60 -6.72 -10.34
N LEU A 427 -2.16 -6.63 -11.59
CA LEU A 427 -3.04 -6.82 -12.75
C LEU A 427 -3.48 -8.27 -12.90
N ALA A 428 -2.61 -9.24 -12.61
CA ALA A 428 -2.94 -10.68 -12.65
C ALA A 428 -3.90 -11.09 -11.53
N LEU A 429 -3.89 -10.40 -10.38
CA LEU A 429 -4.95 -10.55 -9.36
C LEU A 429 -6.33 -10.08 -9.86
N LEU A 430 -6.36 -9.14 -10.81
CA LEU A 430 -7.61 -8.61 -11.37
C LEU A 430 -8.12 -9.43 -12.56
N ARG A 431 -7.25 -9.73 -13.52
CA ARG A 431 -7.53 -10.42 -14.79
C ARG A 431 -6.35 -11.30 -15.21
N PRO A 432 -6.19 -12.50 -14.62
CA PRO A 432 -5.09 -13.39 -14.97
C PRO A 432 -5.07 -13.76 -16.46
N GLU A 433 -6.24 -13.97 -17.07
CA GLU A 433 -6.43 -14.36 -18.46
C GLU A 433 -5.91 -13.33 -19.48
N LEU A 434 -5.83 -12.05 -19.10
CA LEU A 434 -5.31 -11.00 -19.98
C LEU A 434 -3.81 -10.73 -19.77
N VAL A 435 -3.29 -11.07 -18.60
CA VAL A 435 -1.96 -10.64 -18.14
C VAL A 435 -0.94 -11.77 -18.25
N ILE A 436 -1.32 -12.98 -17.84
CA ILE A 436 -0.39 -14.11 -17.75
C ILE A 436 0.03 -14.62 -19.14
N PRO A 437 -0.87 -14.84 -20.13
CA PRO A 437 -0.45 -15.38 -21.43
C PRO A 437 0.59 -14.51 -22.15
N PRO A 438 0.46 -13.17 -22.23
CA PRO A 438 1.50 -12.34 -22.85
C PRO A 438 2.86 -12.36 -22.13
N VAL A 439 2.88 -12.63 -20.81
CA VAL A 439 4.13 -12.80 -20.07
C VAL A 439 4.75 -14.16 -20.39
N LEU A 440 3.94 -15.23 -20.48
CA LEU A 440 4.37 -16.56 -20.89
C LEU A 440 4.94 -16.56 -22.32
N GLU A 441 4.25 -15.92 -23.26
CA GLU A 441 4.67 -15.74 -24.66
C GLU A 441 6.06 -15.08 -24.78
N LYS A 442 6.42 -14.23 -23.82
CA LYS A 442 7.75 -13.59 -23.76
C LYS A 442 8.76 -14.41 -22.96
N THR A 443 8.31 -15.18 -21.98
CA THR A 443 9.16 -15.98 -21.09
C THR A 443 9.71 -17.21 -21.78
N TYR A 444 8.88 -17.98 -22.49
CA TYR A 444 9.35 -19.20 -23.16
C TYR A 444 10.48 -18.94 -24.16
N PRO A 445 10.39 -17.94 -25.05
CA PRO A 445 11.52 -17.59 -25.93
C PRO A 445 12.75 -17.12 -25.14
N ALA A 446 12.57 -16.33 -24.08
CA ALA A 446 13.69 -15.85 -23.27
C ALA A 446 14.44 -16.95 -22.52
N MET A 447 13.79 -18.09 -22.21
CA MET A 447 14.43 -19.28 -21.65
C MET A 447 15.21 -20.08 -22.70
N GLU A 448 14.82 -20.00 -23.98
CA GLU A 448 15.48 -20.70 -25.08
C GLU A 448 16.67 -19.91 -25.66
N THR A 449 16.60 -18.57 -25.65
CA THR A 449 17.64 -17.73 -26.24
C THR A 449 18.89 -17.65 -25.35
N LEU A 450 20.05 -17.88 -25.98
CA LEU A 450 21.36 -17.74 -25.31
C LEU A 450 21.99 -16.34 -25.47
N THR A 451 21.43 -15.51 -26.36
CA THR A 451 22.02 -14.22 -26.78
C THR A 451 21.53 -13.03 -25.97
N GLU A 452 20.40 -13.14 -25.26
CA GLU A 452 19.73 -12.01 -24.59
C GLU A 452 19.48 -12.26 -23.09
N PRO A 453 20.53 -12.39 -22.26
CA PRO A 453 20.40 -12.76 -20.84
C PRO A 453 19.58 -11.76 -20.00
N HIS A 454 19.55 -10.49 -20.40
CA HIS A 454 18.74 -9.46 -19.75
C HIS A 454 17.23 -9.71 -19.89
N GLN A 455 16.79 -10.35 -20.99
CA GLN A 455 15.38 -10.71 -21.16
C GLN A 455 14.98 -11.89 -20.27
N LEU A 456 15.85 -12.88 -20.11
CA LEU A 456 15.64 -14.00 -19.20
C LEU A 456 15.45 -13.52 -17.76
N THR A 457 16.37 -12.68 -17.27
CA THR A 457 16.27 -12.14 -15.90
C THR A 457 15.02 -11.29 -15.68
N ALA A 458 14.64 -10.49 -16.68
CA ALA A 458 13.43 -9.66 -16.63
C ALA A 458 12.15 -10.52 -16.59
N THR A 459 12.02 -11.49 -17.49
CA THR A 459 10.84 -12.37 -17.61
C THR A 459 10.69 -13.28 -16.40
N LEU A 460 11.77 -13.88 -15.88
CA LEU A 460 11.73 -14.68 -14.65
C LEU A 460 11.24 -13.87 -13.44
N SER A 461 11.73 -12.63 -13.28
CA SER A 461 11.28 -11.71 -12.22
C SER A 461 9.78 -11.39 -12.32
N CYS A 462 9.29 -11.16 -13.54
CA CYS A 462 7.86 -10.96 -13.78
C CYS A 462 7.04 -12.23 -13.52
N MET A 463 7.54 -13.40 -13.91
CA MET A 463 6.88 -14.69 -13.65
C MET A 463 6.81 -15.03 -12.15
N ILE A 464 7.86 -14.76 -11.38
CA ILE A 464 7.83 -14.86 -9.90
C ILE A 464 6.66 -14.04 -9.34
N SER A 465 6.46 -12.84 -9.87
CA SER A 465 5.44 -11.92 -9.37
C SER A 465 4.02 -12.34 -9.70
N VAL A 466 3.81 -13.09 -10.79
CA VAL A 466 2.49 -13.64 -11.18
C VAL A 466 2.30 -15.12 -10.80
N ALA A 467 3.27 -15.74 -10.11
CA ALA A 467 3.28 -17.17 -9.81
C ALA A 467 2.04 -17.63 -9.05
N GLN A 468 1.59 -16.85 -8.04
CA GLN A 468 0.36 -17.17 -7.29
C GLN A 468 -0.87 -17.21 -8.20
N SER A 469 -1.06 -16.20 -9.06
CA SER A 469 -2.18 -16.15 -10.00
C SER A 469 -2.10 -17.22 -11.10
N LEU A 470 -0.89 -17.65 -11.48
CA LEU A 470 -0.67 -18.74 -12.44
C LEU A 470 -1.05 -20.10 -11.84
N VAL A 471 -0.60 -20.37 -10.62
CA VAL A 471 -0.74 -21.67 -9.94
C VAL A 471 -2.13 -21.85 -9.32
N ALA A 472 -2.79 -20.76 -8.91
CA ALA A 472 -4.08 -20.85 -8.23
C ALA A 472 -5.18 -21.55 -9.04
N GLY A 473 -5.09 -21.57 -10.38
CA GLY A 473 -6.08 -22.22 -11.24
C GLY A 473 -7.50 -21.69 -11.01
N GLY A 474 -7.88 -20.64 -11.73
CA GLY A 474 -9.17 -19.99 -11.53
C GLY A 474 -10.20 -20.32 -12.62
N GLN A 475 -11.47 -19.96 -12.40
CA GLN A 475 -12.51 -20.03 -13.44
C GLN A 475 -12.13 -19.28 -14.73
N ARG A 476 -11.29 -18.24 -14.62
CA ARG A 476 -10.90 -17.37 -15.73
C ARG A 476 -9.66 -17.83 -16.49
N PHE A 477 -8.76 -18.55 -15.83
CA PHE A 477 -7.53 -19.05 -16.44
C PHE A 477 -7.22 -20.45 -15.89
N PRO A 478 -8.02 -21.47 -16.27
CA PRO A 478 -7.89 -22.82 -15.74
C PRO A 478 -6.61 -23.51 -16.21
N GLU A 479 -6.11 -23.18 -17.39
CA GLU A 479 -4.89 -23.75 -17.99
C GLU A 479 -3.60 -23.27 -17.33
N GLY A 480 -3.62 -22.22 -16.51
CA GLY A 480 -2.43 -21.63 -15.90
C GLY A 480 -1.50 -22.61 -15.19
N PRO A 481 -1.98 -23.51 -14.32
CA PRO A 481 -1.12 -24.45 -13.60
C PRO A 481 -0.37 -25.41 -14.53
N THR A 482 -0.87 -25.69 -15.74
CA THR A 482 -0.23 -26.61 -16.70
C THR A 482 1.14 -26.12 -17.15
N HIS A 483 1.36 -24.81 -17.12
CA HIS A 483 2.64 -24.19 -17.47
C HIS A 483 3.72 -24.35 -16.40
N MET A 484 3.35 -24.69 -15.16
CA MET A 484 4.24 -24.70 -14.01
C MET A 484 5.44 -25.63 -14.18
N LEU A 485 5.21 -26.91 -14.44
CA LEU A 485 6.27 -27.90 -14.60
C LEU A 485 7.14 -27.63 -15.83
N PRO A 486 6.59 -27.32 -17.02
CA PRO A 486 7.39 -26.89 -18.16
C PRO A 486 8.30 -25.69 -17.85
N LEU A 487 7.81 -24.70 -17.09
CA LEU A 487 8.63 -23.55 -16.70
C LEU A 487 9.72 -23.92 -15.69
N LEU A 488 9.42 -24.78 -14.70
CA LEU A 488 10.40 -25.29 -13.74
C LEU A 488 11.55 -26.02 -14.44
N MET A 489 11.22 -26.94 -15.35
CA MET A 489 12.21 -27.71 -16.12
C MET A 489 13.06 -26.82 -17.02
N ARG A 490 12.43 -25.89 -17.75
CA ARG A 490 13.13 -24.95 -18.64
C ARG A 490 13.96 -23.90 -17.89
N ALA A 491 13.66 -23.64 -16.63
CA ALA A 491 14.45 -22.72 -15.79
C ALA A 491 15.73 -23.36 -15.22
N LEU A 492 15.86 -24.70 -15.19
CA LEU A 492 17.02 -25.38 -14.62
C LEU A 492 18.39 -24.97 -15.22
N PRO A 493 18.53 -24.76 -16.55
CA PRO A 493 19.76 -24.21 -17.14
C PRO A 493 20.11 -22.80 -16.66
N GLY A 494 19.18 -22.13 -15.99
CA GLY A 494 19.35 -20.87 -15.27
C GLY A 494 20.33 -20.97 -14.09
N VAL A 495 20.54 -22.16 -13.54
CA VAL A 495 21.51 -22.43 -12.45
C VAL A 495 22.92 -22.47 -13.03
N ASP A 496 23.46 -21.28 -13.27
CA ASP A 496 24.73 -21.07 -13.97
C ASP A 496 25.83 -20.58 -13.00
N PRO A 497 27.00 -21.24 -12.90
CA PRO A 497 28.13 -20.76 -12.09
C PRO A 497 28.81 -19.49 -12.64
N ASN A 498 28.52 -19.08 -13.88
CA ASN A 498 29.18 -17.97 -14.54
C ASN A 498 28.37 -16.66 -14.50
N ASP A 499 27.05 -16.74 -14.36
CA ASP A 499 26.17 -15.57 -14.24
C ASP A 499 25.43 -15.58 -12.90
N PHE A 500 25.96 -14.79 -11.95
CA PHE A 500 25.38 -14.67 -10.62
C PHE A 500 23.95 -14.13 -10.63
N SER A 501 23.66 -13.13 -11.48
CA SER A 501 22.35 -12.49 -11.55
C SER A 501 21.30 -13.45 -12.09
N LYS A 502 21.61 -14.17 -13.18
CA LYS A 502 20.77 -15.22 -13.76
C LYS A 502 20.54 -16.36 -12.77
N CYS A 503 21.59 -16.79 -12.08
CA CYS A 503 21.46 -17.88 -11.11
C CYS A 503 20.60 -17.49 -9.89
N MET A 504 20.77 -16.26 -9.38
CA MET A 504 20.00 -15.76 -8.24
C MET A 504 18.50 -15.68 -8.55
N ILE A 505 18.13 -15.12 -9.70
CA ILE A 505 16.71 -15.03 -10.09
C ILE A 505 16.12 -16.41 -10.37
N THR A 506 16.92 -17.34 -10.92
CA THR A 506 16.50 -18.72 -11.14
C THR A 506 16.21 -19.43 -9.81
N PHE A 507 17.08 -19.29 -8.80
CA PHE A 507 16.78 -19.86 -7.48
C PHE A 507 15.55 -19.24 -6.84
N GLN A 508 15.37 -17.93 -6.95
CA GLN A 508 14.16 -17.27 -6.46
C GLN A 508 12.90 -17.78 -7.19
N PHE A 509 13.00 -17.98 -8.50
CA PHE A 509 11.94 -18.55 -9.34
C PHE A 509 11.57 -19.96 -8.86
N LEU A 510 12.54 -20.87 -8.80
CA LEU A 510 12.32 -22.25 -8.37
C LEU A 510 11.75 -22.31 -6.94
N ALA A 511 12.34 -21.57 -6.01
CA ALA A 511 11.88 -21.52 -4.63
C ALA A 511 10.42 -21.03 -4.52
N THR A 512 10.05 -19.99 -5.27
CA THR A 512 8.68 -19.46 -5.26
C THR A 512 7.69 -20.53 -5.74
N PHE A 513 7.95 -21.17 -6.87
CA PHE A 513 7.04 -22.19 -7.42
C PHE A 513 6.92 -23.44 -6.54
N VAL A 514 8.04 -23.94 -6.00
CA VAL A 514 8.04 -25.11 -5.12
C VAL A 514 7.37 -24.82 -3.77
N THR A 515 7.36 -23.57 -3.30
CA THR A 515 6.59 -23.20 -2.08
C THR A 515 5.08 -23.11 -2.31
N LEU A 516 4.65 -22.94 -3.55
CA LEU A 516 3.22 -22.81 -3.90
C LEU A 516 2.56 -24.16 -4.18
N VAL A 517 3.33 -25.18 -4.57
CA VAL A 517 2.79 -26.48 -4.97
C VAL A 517 3.46 -27.63 -4.23
N PRO A 518 2.66 -28.55 -3.64
CA PRO A 518 3.22 -29.76 -3.06
C PRO A 518 3.79 -30.66 -4.16
N LEU A 519 5.09 -30.92 -4.11
CA LEU A 519 5.78 -31.83 -5.03
C LEU A 519 5.51 -33.29 -4.62
N VAL A 520 4.35 -33.80 -5.00
CA VAL A 520 3.93 -35.18 -4.76
C VAL A 520 3.50 -35.80 -6.08
N ASP A 521 3.99 -37.00 -6.39
CA ASP A 521 3.55 -37.75 -7.57
C ASP A 521 2.11 -38.23 -7.36
N CYS A 522 1.21 -37.67 -8.17
CA CYS A 522 -0.21 -37.94 -8.20
C CYS A 522 -0.63 -38.59 -9.54
N SER A 523 0.30 -39.09 -10.35
CA SER A 523 0.01 -39.64 -11.68
C SER A 523 -0.97 -40.82 -11.68
N ALA A 524 -0.92 -41.65 -10.63
CA ALA A 524 -1.86 -42.76 -10.42
C ALA A 524 -3.32 -42.32 -10.15
N ALA A 525 -3.56 -41.04 -9.85
CA ALA A 525 -4.90 -40.51 -9.58
C ALA A 525 -5.83 -40.62 -10.80
N ILE A 526 -5.28 -40.56 -12.02
CA ILE A 526 -6.05 -40.64 -13.27
C ILE A 526 -6.80 -41.98 -13.41
N GLN A 527 -6.22 -43.05 -12.86
CA GLN A 527 -6.80 -44.40 -12.93
C GLN A 527 -7.79 -44.67 -11.80
N THR A 528 -7.68 -43.92 -10.70
CA THR A 528 -8.45 -44.16 -9.46
C THR A 528 -9.60 -43.17 -9.27
N ARG A 529 -9.54 -41.98 -9.88
CA ARG A 529 -10.52 -40.90 -9.73
C ARG A 529 -11.20 -40.57 -11.06
N ASN A 530 -12.53 -40.62 -11.06
CA ASN A 530 -13.36 -40.29 -12.22
C ASN A 530 -13.89 -38.85 -12.21
N ASP A 531 -13.66 -38.10 -11.12
CA ASP A 531 -14.17 -36.75 -10.88
C ASP A 531 -13.23 -35.63 -11.36
N LEU A 532 -12.12 -35.98 -12.02
CA LEU A 532 -11.11 -35.03 -12.48
C LEU A 532 -11.52 -34.34 -13.80
N THR A 533 -11.33 -33.03 -13.85
CA THR A 533 -11.40 -32.24 -15.08
C THR A 533 -10.26 -32.62 -16.05
N GLN A 534 -10.39 -32.24 -17.32
CA GLN A 534 -9.34 -32.52 -18.32
C GLN A 534 -7.99 -31.89 -17.94
N VAL A 535 -8.02 -30.65 -17.44
CA VAL A 535 -6.82 -29.94 -16.97
C VAL A 535 -6.18 -30.65 -15.78
N GLU A 536 -6.99 -31.11 -14.81
CA GLU A 536 -6.47 -31.85 -13.64
C GLU A 536 -5.86 -33.20 -14.04
N LYS A 537 -6.42 -33.89 -15.04
CA LYS A 537 -5.83 -35.13 -15.57
C LYS A 537 -4.45 -34.88 -16.17
N GLU A 538 -4.30 -33.82 -16.95
CA GLU A 538 -3.02 -33.42 -17.53
C GLU A 538 -2.01 -33.06 -16.43
N LEU A 539 -2.43 -32.30 -15.41
CA LEU A 539 -1.60 -31.95 -14.26
C LEU A 539 -1.15 -33.16 -13.44
N CYS A 540 -2.07 -34.08 -13.15
CA CYS A 540 -1.75 -35.33 -12.46
C CYS A 540 -0.76 -36.15 -13.28
N SER A 541 -0.96 -36.26 -14.59
CA SER A 541 -0.03 -37.01 -15.45
C SER A 541 1.37 -36.39 -15.44
N ALA A 542 1.45 -35.06 -15.46
CA ALA A 542 2.71 -34.33 -15.46
C ALA A 542 3.47 -34.48 -14.13
N SER A 543 2.78 -34.73 -13.01
CA SER A 543 3.42 -34.88 -11.69
C SER A 543 4.42 -36.05 -11.58
N ALA A 544 4.37 -37.02 -12.50
CA ALA A 544 5.38 -38.08 -12.60
C ALA A 544 6.80 -37.53 -12.86
N GLU A 545 6.93 -36.37 -13.52
CA GLU A 545 8.22 -35.75 -13.83
C GLU A 545 8.84 -34.98 -12.64
N PHE A 546 8.16 -34.93 -11.47
CA PHE A 546 8.74 -34.24 -10.30
C PHE A 546 10.03 -34.89 -9.80
N GLU A 547 10.16 -36.21 -9.91
CA GLU A 547 11.41 -36.89 -9.57
C GLU A 547 12.55 -36.44 -10.50
N ASP A 548 12.30 -36.42 -11.81
CA ASP A 548 13.26 -35.96 -12.81
C ASP A 548 13.69 -34.51 -12.57
N PHE A 549 12.73 -33.63 -12.24
CA PHE A 549 13.01 -32.24 -11.89
C PHE A 549 13.98 -32.14 -10.70
N VAL A 550 13.71 -32.85 -9.61
CA VAL A 550 14.54 -32.81 -8.39
C VAL A 550 15.93 -33.37 -8.67
N LEU A 551 16.03 -34.48 -9.40
CA LEU A 551 17.32 -35.08 -9.77
C LEU A 551 18.16 -34.15 -10.65
N GLN A 552 17.57 -33.56 -11.69
CA GLN A 552 18.26 -32.61 -12.55
C GLN A 552 18.66 -31.34 -11.80
N PHE A 553 17.82 -30.85 -10.90
CA PHE A 553 18.16 -29.70 -10.05
C PHE A 553 19.39 -29.99 -9.16
N ILE A 554 19.42 -31.16 -8.50
CA ILE A 554 20.54 -31.57 -7.65
C ILE A 554 21.84 -31.71 -8.46
N ASP A 555 21.79 -32.30 -9.65
CA ASP A 555 22.96 -32.46 -10.52
C ASP A 555 23.56 -31.10 -10.93
N ARG A 556 22.69 -30.15 -11.29
CA ARG A 556 23.10 -28.76 -11.59
C ARG A 556 23.69 -28.06 -10.38
N TYR A 557 23.13 -28.27 -9.19
CA TYR A 557 23.66 -27.72 -7.95
C TYR A 557 25.06 -28.27 -7.64
N ARG A 558 25.26 -29.58 -7.73
CA ARG A 558 26.57 -30.23 -7.51
C ARG A 558 27.63 -29.76 -8.51
N THR A 559 27.24 -29.59 -9.77
CA THR A 559 28.14 -29.05 -10.80
C THR A 559 28.59 -27.63 -10.47
N LYS A 560 27.69 -26.78 -9.95
CA LYS A 560 28.04 -25.44 -9.47
C LYS A 560 28.96 -25.47 -8.26
N GLU A 561 28.68 -26.31 -7.27
CA GLU A 561 29.52 -26.48 -6.08
C GLU A 561 30.95 -26.89 -6.45
N ASN A 562 31.09 -27.89 -7.33
CA ASN A 562 32.38 -28.33 -7.85
C ASN A 562 33.11 -27.21 -8.62
N SER A 563 32.40 -26.42 -9.43
CA SER A 563 32.99 -25.28 -10.16
C SER A 563 33.50 -24.19 -9.21
N ILE A 564 32.73 -23.86 -8.16
CA ILE A 564 33.14 -22.89 -7.13
C ILE A 564 34.33 -23.41 -6.34
N TYR A 565 34.30 -24.68 -5.92
CA TYR A 565 35.40 -25.33 -5.21
C TYR A 565 36.68 -25.34 -6.05
N LEU A 566 36.58 -25.64 -7.35
CA LEU A 566 37.72 -25.57 -8.28
C LEU A 566 38.22 -24.14 -8.44
N LYS A 567 37.33 -23.14 -8.66
CA LYS A 567 37.73 -21.72 -8.74
C LYS A 567 38.43 -21.28 -7.45
N TRP A 568 37.92 -21.64 -6.28
CA TRP A 568 38.54 -21.34 -4.98
C TRP A 568 39.90 -22.03 -4.85
N LYS A 569 40.00 -23.32 -5.20
CA LYS A 569 41.26 -24.06 -5.17
C LYS A 569 42.31 -23.46 -6.12
N PHE A 570 41.92 -22.99 -7.32
CA PHE A 570 42.83 -22.31 -8.24
C PHE A 570 43.21 -20.89 -7.78
N GLN A 571 42.30 -20.16 -7.14
CA GLN A 571 42.55 -18.78 -6.70
C GLN A 571 43.38 -18.71 -5.41
N TYR A 572 43.38 -19.77 -4.60
CA TYR A 572 44.11 -19.84 -3.33
C TYR A 572 45.28 -20.85 -3.30
N ASN A 573 45.46 -21.70 -4.33
CA ASN A 573 46.66 -22.55 -4.49
C ASN A 573 47.63 -22.06 -5.59
N VAL A 574 47.63 -20.75 -5.89
CA VAL A 574 48.80 -20.11 -6.51
C VAL A 574 49.57 -19.40 -5.40
N PHE A 575 50.23 -20.19 -4.55
CA PHE A 575 51.45 -19.86 -3.81
C PHE A 575 52.18 -21.14 -3.47
#